data_AF-A0A161M2I8-F1
#
_entry.id   AF-A0A161M2I8-F1
#
_cell.length_a   1.000
_cell.length_b   1.000
_cell.length_c   1.000
_cell.angle_alpha   90.00
_cell.angle_beta   90.00
_cell.angle_gamma   90.00
#
_symmetry.space_group_name_H-M   'P 1'
#
loop_
_entity.id
_entity.type
_entity.pdbx_description
1 polymer ?
#
loop_
_entity_poly.entity_id
_entity_poly.type
_entity_poly.pdbx_seq_one_letter_code
_entity_poly.pdbx_strand_id
1 'polypeptide(L)'
;NIIAGVADALRGSELVLAAKAKAAEEKNNPTTEEVTVVVNEDGTNSTVVKAKPLLTGNPQKDYIYDPNLPRELKGHNLTNYPFYNAVPEDIKFECDGLHDGFYASVPHHCQLYHHCLFGTRYDFLCANYTAFDQKTFICHFVSEVDCENSPKYYKRNEALYKQESSPPPPT
;
A
#
# COMPACT_ATOMS: atom_id res chain seq x y z
N ASN A 1 -44.69 -32.23 19.64
CA ASN A 1 -44.39 -30.89 19.08
C ASN A 1 -43.07 -30.25 19.51
N ILE A 2 -42.29 -30.80 20.45
CA ILE A 2 -41.01 -30.18 20.86
C ILE A 2 -39.85 -30.50 19.89
N ILE A 3 -39.95 -31.60 19.13
CA ILE A 3 -38.86 -32.13 18.29
C ILE A 3 -38.69 -31.37 16.96
N ALA A 4 -39.76 -30.75 16.44
CA ALA A 4 -39.72 -30.00 15.17
C ALA A 4 -39.04 -28.63 15.32
N GLY A 5 -39.25 -27.93 16.44
CA GLY A 5 -38.67 -26.59 16.65
C GLY A 5 -37.16 -26.55 16.86
N VAL A 6 -36.56 -27.67 17.31
CA VAL A 6 -35.09 -27.79 17.50
C VAL A 6 -34.37 -27.99 16.15
N ALA A 7 -34.99 -28.69 15.21
CA ALA A 7 -34.42 -28.96 13.89
C ALA A 7 -34.33 -27.71 12.99
N ASP A 8 -35.33 -26.82 13.04
CA ASP A 8 -35.32 -25.56 12.29
C ASP A 8 -34.30 -24.55 12.83
N ALA A 9 -34.09 -24.49 14.15
CA ALA A 9 -33.07 -23.63 14.76
C ALA A 9 -31.63 -24.06 14.42
N LEU A 10 -31.40 -25.38 14.31
CA LEU A 10 -30.10 -25.94 13.89
C LEU A 10 -29.80 -25.62 12.42
N ARG A 11 -30.79 -25.77 11.52
CA ARG A 11 -30.66 -25.40 10.09
C ARG A 11 -30.42 -23.91 9.88
N GLY A 12 -31.07 -23.05 10.66
CA GLY A 12 -30.83 -21.60 10.63
C GLY A 12 -29.40 -21.23 11.05
N SER A 13 -28.83 -21.94 12.02
CA SER A 13 -27.46 -21.72 12.49
C SER A 13 -26.40 -22.13 11.47
N GLU A 14 -26.60 -23.25 10.77
CA GLU A 14 -25.70 -23.70 9.69
C GLU A 14 -25.70 -22.76 8.49
N LEU A 15 -26.87 -22.27 8.07
CA LEU A 15 -26.99 -21.29 6.98
C LEU A 15 -26.28 -19.97 7.33
N VAL A 16 -26.41 -19.51 8.57
CA VAL A 16 -25.70 -18.31 9.04
C VAL A 16 -24.19 -18.53 9.09
N LEU A 17 -23.72 -19.70 9.52
CA LEU A 17 -22.30 -20.05 9.50
C LEU A 17 -21.74 -20.11 8.07
N ALA A 18 -22.46 -20.76 7.15
CA ALA A 18 -22.07 -20.85 5.75
C ALA A 18 -22.02 -19.49 5.06
N ALA A 19 -23.00 -18.62 5.34
CA ALA A 19 -23.00 -17.24 4.83
C ALA A 19 -21.82 -16.42 5.37
N LYS A 20 -21.49 -16.56 6.66
CA LYS A 20 -20.31 -15.92 7.26
C LYS A 20 -19.00 -16.43 6.66
N ALA A 21 -18.90 -17.74 6.43
CA ALA A 21 -17.72 -18.35 5.82
C ALA A 21 -17.52 -17.85 4.37
N LYS A 22 -18.59 -17.81 3.57
CA LYS A 22 -18.57 -17.24 2.21
C LYS A 22 -18.16 -15.77 2.21
N ALA A 23 -18.71 -14.96 3.12
CA ALA A 23 -18.34 -13.56 3.24
C ALA A 23 -16.88 -13.35 3.69
N ALA A 24 -16.35 -14.24 4.54
CA ALA A 24 -14.95 -14.21 4.95
C ALA A 24 -14.00 -14.63 3.82
N GLU A 25 -14.39 -15.60 3.01
CA GLU A 25 -13.65 -16.03 1.82
C GLU A 25 -13.61 -14.92 0.76
N GLU A 26 -14.75 -14.30 0.47
CA GLU A 26 -14.88 -13.19 -0.48
C GLU A 26 -14.12 -11.93 -0.02
N LYS A 27 -14.01 -11.71 1.30
CA LYS A 27 -13.15 -10.66 1.85
C LYS A 27 -11.67 -10.94 1.58
N ASN A 28 -11.20 -12.17 1.69
CA ASN A 28 -9.77 -12.49 1.51
C ASN A 28 -9.38 -12.71 0.04
N ASN A 29 -10.34 -13.11 -0.80
CA ASN A 29 -10.15 -13.32 -2.22
C ASN A 29 -11.31 -12.67 -2.97
N PRO A 30 -11.25 -11.34 -3.19
CA PRO A 30 -12.34 -10.62 -3.82
C PRO A 30 -12.53 -11.13 -5.26
N THR A 31 -13.77 -11.44 -5.61
CA THR A 31 -14.14 -11.96 -6.94
C THR A 31 -15.22 -11.11 -7.57
N THR A 32 -15.26 -11.07 -8.90
CA THR A 32 -16.36 -10.50 -9.67
C THR A 32 -16.97 -11.56 -10.57
N GLU A 33 -18.27 -11.43 -10.84
CA GLU A 33 -19.02 -12.30 -11.74
C GLU A 33 -18.75 -11.93 -13.20
N GLU A 34 -18.13 -12.85 -13.95
CA GLU A 34 -17.96 -12.72 -15.41
C GLU A 34 -19.00 -13.60 -16.11
N VAL A 35 -19.82 -13.00 -16.97
CA VAL A 35 -20.83 -13.70 -17.76
C VAL A 35 -20.20 -14.20 -19.05
N THR A 36 -20.10 -15.51 -19.19
CA THR A 36 -19.63 -16.17 -20.42
C THR A 36 -20.81 -16.81 -21.14
N VAL A 37 -20.91 -16.58 -22.45
CA VAL A 37 -21.91 -17.25 -23.28
C VAL A 37 -21.25 -18.51 -23.84
N VAL A 38 -21.72 -19.67 -23.40
CA VAL A 38 -21.33 -20.96 -23.97
C VAL A 38 -22.36 -21.38 -25.01
N VAL A 39 -21.89 -21.77 -26.18
CA VAL A 39 -22.72 -22.36 -27.24
C VAL A 39 -22.81 -23.86 -26.94
N ASN A 40 -24.02 -24.33 -26.68
CA ASN A 40 -24.30 -25.73 -26.43
C ASN A 40 -24.30 -26.52 -27.75
N GLU A 41 -24.12 -27.84 -27.67
CA GLU A 41 -24.09 -28.74 -28.83
C GLU A 41 -25.41 -28.73 -29.63
N ASP A 42 -26.52 -28.33 -29.01
CA ASP A 42 -27.85 -28.18 -29.62
C ASP A 42 -28.06 -26.81 -30.30
N GLY A 43 -27.03 -25.97 -30.37
CA GLY A 43 -27.09 -24.62 -30.94
C GLY A 43 -27.77 -23.58 -30.03
N THR A 44 -28.09 -23.93 -28.78
CA THR A 44 -28.59 -22.97 -27.79
C THR A 44 -27.45 -22.24 -27.10
N ASN A 45 -27.70 -21.00 -26.67
CA ASN A 45 -26.74 -20.22 -25.89
C ASN A 45 -27.09 -20.31 -24.41
N SER A 46 -26.14 -20.71 -23.57
CA SER A 46 -26.27 -20.66 -22.11
C SER A 46 -25.34 -19.59 -21.53
N THR A 47 -25.87 -18.77 -20.64
CA THR A 47 -25.08 -17.82 -19.85
C THR A 47 -24.56 -18.50 -18.60
N VAL A 48 -23.24 -18.71 -18.55
CA VAL A 48 -22.53 -19.23 -17.39
C VAL A 48 -21.87 -18.05 -16.67
N VAL A 49 -22.30 -17.81 -15.42
CA VAL A 49 -21.67 -16.85 -14.53
C VAL A 49 -20.50 -17.54 -13.83
N LYS A 50 -19.28 -17.07 -14.08
CA LYS A 50 -18.07 -17.60 -13.42
C LYS A 50 -17.48 -16.54 -12.50
N ALA A 51 -17.10 -16.94 -11.29
CA ALA A 51 -16.35 -16.09 -10.38
C ALA A 51 -14.91 -15.93 -10.89
N LYS A 52 -14.46 -14.68 -11.03
CA LYS A 52 -13.10 -14.32 -11.43
C LYS A 52 -12.42 -13.53 -10.31
N PRO A 53 -11.18 -13.87 -9.92
CA PRO A 53 -10.41 -13.08 -8.95
C PRO A 53 -10.22 -11.63 -9.43
N LEU A 54 -10.43 -10.68 -8.52
CA LEU A 54 -10.17 -9.26 -8.76
C LEU A 54 -8.69 -8.91 -8.64
N LEU A 55 -7.92 -9.69 -7.88
CA LEU A 55 -6.48 -9.52 -7.72
C LEU A 55 -5.75 -10.12 -8.92
N THR A 56 -5.01 -9.28 -9.63
CA THR A 56 -4.29 -9.61 -10.86
C THR A 56 -2.81 -9.94 -10.63
N GLY A 57 -2.29 -9.69 -9.43
CA GLY A 57 -0.87 -9.69 -9.08
C GLY A 57 -0.15 -8.37 -9.40
N ASN A 58 -0.87 -7.36 -9.91
CA ASN A 58 -0.33 -6.04 -10.18
C ASN A 58 -0.80 -5.06 -9.09
N PRO A 59 0.08 -4.60 -8.19
CA PRO A 59 -0.27 -3.68 -7.11
C PRO A 59 -1.00 -2.42 -7.58
N GLN A 60 -0.66 -1.93 -8.79
CA GLN A 60 -1.27 -0.74 -9.37
C GLN A 60 -2.77 -0.87 -9.64
N LYS A 61 -3.26 -2.10 -9.86
CA LYS A 61 -4.68 -2.42 -10.07
C LYS A 61 -5.32 -2.99 -8.82
N ASP A 62 -4.55 -3.75 -8.06
CA ASP A 62 -5.08 -4.60 -7.00
C ASP A 62 -5.33 -3.81 -5.70
N TYR A 63 -4.65 -2.67 -5.48
CA TYR A 63 -4.74 -1.93 -4.22
C TYR A 63 -6.16 -1.49 -3.84
N ILE A 64 -7.05 -1.23 -4.81
CA ILE A 64 -8.44 -0.83 -4.55
C ILE A 64 -9.28 -2.00 -3.99
N TYR A 65 -8.87 -3.23 -4.27
CA TYR A 65 -9.52 -4.45 -3.81
C TYR A 65 -8.78 -5.09 -2.62
N ASP A 66 -7.67 -4.51 -2.15
CA ASP A 66 -6.91 -5.05 -1.04
C ASP A 66 -7.73 -5.01 0.26
N PRO A 67 -8.09 -6.17 0.85
CA PRO A 67 -8.84 -6.21 2.09
C PRO A 67 -8.06 -5.71 3.31
N ASN A 68 -6.74 -5.63 3.20
CA ASN A 68 -5.82 -5.13 4.21
C ASN A 68 -5.34 -3.70 3.90
N LEU A 69 -5.98 -2.99 2.95
CA LEU A 69 -5.63 -1.61 2.64
C LEU A 69 -5.67 -0.75 3.92
N PRO A 70 -4.56 -0.06 4.27
CA PRO A 70 -4.51 0.83 5.42
C PRO A 70 -5.65 1.85 5.41
N ARG A 71 -6.15 2.21 6.60
CA ARG A 71 -7.33 3.09 6.73
C ARG A 71 -7.05 4.47 6.14
N GLU A 72 -5.81 4.93 6.30
CA GLU A 72 -5.24 6.19 5.87
C GLU A 72 -5.21 6.32 4.33
N LEU A 73 -5.39 5.21 3.62
CA LEU A 73 -5.42 5.15 2.15
C LEU A 73 -6.83 4.93 1.58
N LYS A 74 -7.85 4.73 2.43
CA LYS A 74 -9.21 4.50 1.95
C LYS A 74 -9.75 5.75 1.25
N GLY A 75 -10.09 5.61 -0.02
CA GLY A 75 -10.56 6.71 -0.87
C GLY A 75 -9.45 7.57 -1.48
N HIS A 76 -8.18 7.25 -1.21
CA HIS A 76 -7.04 7.90 -1.86
C HIS A 76 -6.72 7.22 -3.20
N ASN A 77 -6.31 8.04 -4.18
CA ASN A 77 -5.92 7.56 -5.50
C ASN A 77 -4.41 7.30 -5.54
N LEU A 78 -4.02 6.04 -5.72
CA LEU A 78 -2.61 5.60 -5.77
C LEU A 78 -2.11 5.32 -7.19
N THR A 79 -2.77 5.86 -8.22
CA THR A 79 -2.42 5.62 -9.63
C THR A 79 -0.97 6.01 -9.96
N ASN A 80 -0.43 7.02 -9.28
CA ASN A 80 0.94 7.50 -9.48
C ASN A 80 1.93 6.93 -8.45
N TYR A 81 1.49 6.09 -7.51
CA TYR A 81 2.40 5.48 -6.55
C TYR A 81 3.12 4.28 -7.19
N PRO A 82 4.46 4.21 -7.20
CA PRO A 82 5.18 3.28 -8.05
C PRO A 82 5.20 1.82 -7.57
N PHE A 83 4.86 1.54 -6.30
CA PHE A 83 4.89 0.20 -5.71
C PHE A 83 6.22 -0.55 -5.94
N TYR A 84 7.35 0.15 -5.78
CA TYR A 84 8.67 -0.45 -5.90
C TYR A 84 8.89 -1.53 -4.84
N ASN A 85 9.29 -2.73 -5.28
CA ASN A 85 9.69 -3.83 -4.39
C ASN A 85 11.22 -3.96 -4.28
N ALA A 86 11.96 -3.22 -5.11
CA ALA A 86 13.41 -3.14 -5.10
C ALA A 86 13.82 -1.75 -5.63
N VAL A 87 15.00 -1.28 -5.23
CA VAL A 87 15.55 0.00 -5.68
C VAL A 87 15.74 -0.05 -7.20
N PRO A 88 15.18 0.91 -7.97
CA PRO A 88 15.35 0.96 -9.42
C PRO A 88 16.81 1.21 -9.80
N GLU A 89 17.23 0.70 -10.96
CA GLU A 89 18.62 0.83 -11.42
C GLU A 89 18.95 2.24 -11.94
N ASP A 90 17.94 2.95 -12.46
CA ASP A 90 18.08 4.24 -13.15
C ASP A 90 17.82 5.45 -12.23
N ILE A 91 18.65 5.60 -11.20
CA ILE A 91 18.55 6.72 -10.26
C ILE A 91 19.40 7.91 -10.73
N LYS A 92 18.76 9.05 -10.91
CA LYS A 92 19.40 10.33 -11.28
C LYS A 92 19.46 11.27 -10.08
N PHE A 93 20.44 11.07 -9.20
CA PHE A 93 20.65 11.90 -8.01
C PHE A 93 22.12 11.85 -7.57
N GLU A 94 22.72 12.98 -7.23
CA GLU A 94 24.09 13.05 -6.73
C GLU A 94 24.12 13.84 -5.42
N CYS A 95 25.04 13.48 -4.52
CA CYS A 95 25.23 14.17 -3.24
C CYS A 95 26.09 15.44 -3.36
N ASP A 96 26.56 15.78 -4.56
CA ASP A 96 27.43 16.93 -4.80
C ASP A 96 26.74 18.25 -4.44
N GLY A 97 27.40 19.03 -3.58
CA GLY A 97 26.87 20.31 -3.09
C GLY A 97 25.72 20.18 -2.08
N LEU A 98 25.38 18.96 -1.65
CA LEU A 98 24.40 18.69 -0.61
C LEU A 98 25.09 18.50 0.75
N HIS A 99 24.38 18.86 1.81
CA HIS A 99 24.80 18.53 3.17
C HIS A 99 24.58 17.04 3.46
N ASP A 100 25.29 16.50 4.44
CA ASP A 100 24.98 15.17 4.94
C ASP A 100 23.53 15.14 5.46
N GLY A 101 22.77 14.12 5.08
CA GLY A 101 21.35 14.04 5.42
C GLY A 101 20.51 13.22 4.45
N PHE A 102 19.20 13.30 4.62
CA PHE A 102 18.22 12.52 3.86
C PHE A 102 17.47 13.38 2.85
N TYR A 103 17.25 12.84 1.66
CA TYR A 103 16.70 13.55 0.51
C TYR A 103 15.60 12.73 -0.14
N ALA A 104 14.36 13.21 -0.06
CA ALA A 104 13.21 12.58 -0.71
C ALA A 104 13.39 12.56 -2.23
N SER A 105 13.11 11.43 -2.88
CA SER A 105 13.24 11.35 -4.33
C SER A 105 11.91 11.66 -5.01
N VAL A 106 11.71 12.93 -5.41
CA VAL A 106 10.51 13.35 -6.14
C VAL A 106 10.28 12.56 -7.44
N PRO A 107 11.30 12.29 -8.28
CA PRO A 107 11.12 11.47 -9.49
C PRO A 107 10.63 10.04 -9.22
N HIS A 108 10.87 9.53 -8.01
CA HIS A 108 10.44 8.20 -7.57
C HIS A 108 9.29 8.30 -6.55
N HIS A 109 8.50 9.38 -6.63
CA HIS A 109 7.31 9.65 -5.81
C HIS A 109 7.54 9.51 -4.31
N CYS A 110 8.75 9.83 -3.85
CA CYS A 110 9.21 9.75 -2.47
C CYS A 110 9.08 8.35 -1.83
N GLN A 111 8.69 7.30 -2.57
CA GLN A 111 8.84 5.93 -2.08
C GLN A 111 10.34 5.60 -1.94
N LEU A 112 11.16 6.17 -2.82
CA LEU A 112 12.61 6.17 -2.69
C LEU A 112 13.11 7.46 -2.03
N TYR A 113 14.13 7.34 -1.20
CA TYR A 113 14.88 8.46 -0.67
C TYR A 113 16.38 8.15 -0.66
N HIS A 114 17.18 9.20 -0.67
CA HIS A 114 18.64 9.14 -0.69
C HIS A 114 19.18 9.56 0.68
N HIS A 115 20.25 8.92 1.14
CA HIS A 115 21.05 9.35 2.28
C HIS A 115 22.42 9.73 1.77
N CYS A 116 22.80 10.99 1.97
CA CYS A 116 24.13 11.49 1.69
C CYS A 116 24.96 11.47 2.96
N LEU A 117 26.14 10.83 2.92
CA LEU A 117 27.14 10.87 3.97
C LEU A 117 28.52 11.05 3.35
N PHE A 118 29.23 12.12 3.71
CA PHE A 118 30.57 12.43 3.19
C PHE A 118 30.62 12.42 1.65
N GLY A 119 29.56 12.93 1.01
CA GLY A 119 29.40 12.93 -0.45
C GLY A 119 29.05 11.57 -1.07
N THR A 120 28.90 10.51 -0.27
CA THR A 120 28.48 9.18 -0.75
C THR A 120 26.97 9.04 -0.67
N ARG A 121 26.35 8.59 -1.77
CA ARG A 121 24.91 8.32 -1.89
C ARG A 121 24.56 6.90 -1.45
N TYR A 122 23.52 6.76 -0.65
CA TYR A 122 22.86 5.48 -0.33
C TYR A 122 21.37 5.60 -0.63
N ASP A 123 20.80 4.57 -1.28
CA ASP A 123 19.42 4.60 -1.76
C ASP A 123 18.55 3.63 -0.95
N PHE A 124 17.39 4.11 -0.49
CA PHE A 124 16.48 3.36 0.37
C PHE A 124 15.05 3.45 -0.12
N LEU A 125 14.27 2.39 0.13
CA LEU A 125 12.84 2.37 -0.12
C LEU A 125 12.06 2.41 1.19
N CYS A 126 11.04 3.24 1.21
CA CYS A 126 9.91 3.10 2.11
C CYS A 126 9.09 1.86 1.73
N ALA A 127 8.43 1.26 2.73
CA ALA A 127 7.54 0.12 2.49
C ALA A 127 6.39 0.50 1.54
N ASN A 128 5.82 -0.49 0.86
CA ASN A 128 4.61 -0.27 0.05
C ASN A 128 3.54 0.45 0.89
N TYR A 129 2.80 1.36 0.25
CA TYR A 129 1.83 2.28 0.85
C TYR A 129 2.40 3.47 1.63
N THR A 130 3.73 3.60 1.70
CA THR A 130 4.40 4.71 2.38
C THR A 130 5.36 5.48 1.47
N ALA A 131 5.61 6.73 1.82
CA ALA A 131 6.52 7.64 1.17
C ALA A 131 7.34 8.41 2.23
N PHE A 132 8.55 8.80 1.89
CA PHE A 132 9.45 9.53 2.76
C PHE A 132 8.99 10.99 2.92
N ASP A 133 8.66 11.39 4.14
CA ASP A 133 8.37 12.78 4.46
C ASP A 133 9.65 13.51 4.83
N GLN A 134 10.09 14.39 3.94
CA GLN A 134 11.27 15.23 4.16
C GLN A 134 11.17 16.12 5.40
N LYS A 135 9.96 16.44 5.89
CA LYS A 135 9.76 17.31 7.05
C LYS A 135 10.11 16.60 8.36
N THR A 136 9.80 15.31 8.44
CA THR A 136 9.91 14.49 9.65
C THR A 136 11.03 13.44 9.57
N PHE A 137 11.61 13.24 8.39
CA PHE A 137 12.67 12.26 8.10
C PHE A 137 12.26 10.80 8.33
N ILE A 138 10.97 10.49 8.17
CA ILE A 138 10.45 9.13 8.28
C ILE A 138 9.48 8.82 7.13
N CYS A 139 9.25 7.52 6.89
CA CYS A 139 8.24 7.07 5.95
C CYS A 139 6.84 7.19 6.59
N HIS A 140 5.97 8.01 6.02
CA HIS A 140 4.55 8.14 6.36
C HIS A 140 3.67 7.53 5.28
N PHE A 141 2.37 7.37 5.54
CA PHE A 141 1.44 6.96 4.49
C PHE A 141 1.51 7.92 3.31
N VAL A 142 1.54 7.38 2.10
CA VAL A 142 1.70 8.21 0.89
C VAL A 142 0.60 9.28 0.75
N SER A 143 -0.58 9.07 1.33
CA SER A 143 -1.68 10.03 1.38
C SER A 143 -1.40 11.27 2.26
N GLU A 144 -0.45 11.17 3.19
CA GLU A 144 -0.10 12.22 4.15
C GLU A 144 1.16 12.99 3.75
N VAL A 145 1.89 12.50 2.73
CA VAL A 145 3.18 13.05 2.30
C VAL A 145 3.01 13.99 1.12
N ASP A 146 3.48 15.23 1.32
CA ASP A 146 3.56 16.24 0.26
C ASP A 146 4.85 16.09 -0.54
N CYS A 147 4.92 15.03 -1.35
CA CYS A 147 6.16 14.60 -2.01
C CYS A 147 6.74 15.68 -2.93
N GLU A 148 5.92 16.29 -3.79
CA GLU A 148 6.34 17.31 -4.76
C GLU A 148 7.02 18.52 -4.11
N ASN A 149 6.61 18.86 -2.88
CA ASN A 149 7.17 19.99 -2.14
C ASN A 149 8.31 19.59 -1.18
N SER A 150 8.71 18.32 -1.15
CA SER A 150 9.83 17.84 -0.32
C SER A 150 11.11 18.67 -0.48
N PRO A 151 11.53 19.09 -1.70
CA PRO A 151 12.75 19.90 -1.85
C PRO A 151 12.79 21.18 -1.02
N LYS A 152 11.62 21.77 -0.68
CA LYS A 152 11.52 22.96 0.17
C LYS A 152 12.03 22.72 1.61
N TYR A 153 12.14 21.46 2.01
CA TYR A 153 12.51 21.03 3.35
C TYR A 153 13.92 20.42 3.44
N TYR A 154 14.68 20.33 2.34
CA TYR A 154 16.05 19.79 2.35
C TYR A 154 16.99 20.52 3.33
N LYS A 155 16.78 21.82 3.55
CA LYS A 155 17.51 22.60 4.55
C LYS A 155 17.41 22.05 5.99
N ARG A 156 16.42 21.21 6.28
CA ARG A 156 16.30 20.56 7.60
C ARG A 156 17.48 19.62 7.88
N ASN A 157 18.17 19.12 6.85
CA ASN A 157 19.35 18.27 7.00
C ASN A 157 20.48 18.97 7.76
N GLU A 158 20.57 20.31 7.69
CA GLU A 158 21.57 21.11 8.41
C GLU A 158 21.52 20.94 9.94
N ALA A 159 20.40 20.44 10.49
CA ALA A 159 20.23 20.22 11.92
C ALA A 159 20.54 18.79 12.38
N LEU A 160 20.63 17.81 11.49
CA LEU A 160 20.66 16.38 11.84
C LEU A 160 21.92 15.93 12.58
N TYR A 161 23.07 16.53 12.27
CA TYR A 161 24.38 16.11 12.79
C TYR A 161 25.06 17.17 13.65
N LYS A 162 24.30 18.19 14.09
CA LYS A 162 24.79 19.17 15.06
C LYS A 162 24.80 18.52 16.44
N GLN A 163 25.95 18.53 17.11
CA GLN A 163 26.01 18.09 18.50
C GLN A 163 25.14 19.01 19.35
N GLU A 164 24.23 18.44 20.14
CA GLU A 164 23.62 19.19 21.23
C GLU A 164 24.73 19.53 22.23
N SER A 165 25.07 20.81 22.34
CA SER A 165 25.89 21.29 23.45
C SER A 165 25.02 21.28 24.71
N SER A 166 24.93 20.14 25.39
CA SER A 166 24.35 20.12 26.74
C SER A 166 25.30 20.88 27.66
N PRO A 167 24.88 21.95 28.37
CA PRO A 167 25.70 22.52 29.42
C PRO A 167 26.00 21.43 30.47
N PRO A 168 27.20 21.42 31.08
CA PRO A 168 27.51 20.43 32.10
C PRO A 168 26.49 20.49 33.24
N PRO A 169 26.14 19.35 33.86
CA PRO A 169 25.22 19.33 35.01
C PRO A 169 25.73 20.28 36.10
N PRO A 170 24.85 21.04 36.77
CA PRO A 170 25.27 21.88 37.88
C PRO A 170 25.86 21.00 39.00
N THR A 171 27.10 21.32 39.39
CA THR A 171 27.81 20.77 40.56
C THR A 171 27.17 21.18 41.87
#